data_AF-A0AAJ5JMD8-F1
#
_entry.id   AF-A0AAJ5JMD8-F1
#
_cell.length_a   1.000
_cell.length_b   1.000
_cell.length_c   1.000
_cell.angle_alpha   90.00
_cell.angle_beta   90.00
_cell.angle_gamma   90.00
#
_symmetry.space_group_name_H-M   'P 1'
#
loop_
_entity.id
_entity.type
_entity.pdbx_description
1 polymer ?
#
loop_
_entity_poly.entity_id
_entity_poly.type
_entity_poly.pdbx_seq_one_letter_code
_entity_poly.pdbx_strand_id
1 'polypeptide(L)'
;MRKELKEDYQEVFRSIRGQFGADQGRPLAIWKDNHSVLKDRMATQLEGLFRRELTEEEIRYFLTEIHQEGCGFAAATTIILQKYAKQPALYEIAYGFAFYKERQRVDFVSLLLDFYYTQNNWHHLPHTSLRFKLRHPGIRAGDIRMNLYRYTKEHGLAIKGKWLSWPSRHRLIKALRSGKIITMTSYLTKMQLMAPEEVSYHHQQINFHTVMLVDFNEVTQRFVVSSWGDYYELERLPSFSTFFAY
;
A
#
# COMPACT_ATOMS: atom_id res chain seq x y z
N MET A 1 16.94 -25.39 26.02
CA MET A 1 17.46 -24.01 25.91
C MET A 1 17.48 -23.60 24.44
N ARG A 2 16.40 -23.00 23.95
CA ARG A 2 16.37 -22.34 22.63
C ARG A 2 16.57 -20.85 22.87
N LYS A 3 17.49 -20.24 22.13
CA LYS A 3 17.79 -18.80 22.19
C LYS A 3 16.48 -18.02 22.08
N GLU A 4 16.11 -17.33 23.15
CA GLU A 4 15.15 -16.25 23.13
C GLU A 4 15.61 -15.24 22.07
N LEU A 5 14.78 -15.05 21.05
CA LEU A 5 14.95 -13.94 20.11
C LEU A 5 14.60 -12.68 20.90
N LYS A 6 15.64 -11.89 21.19
CA LYS A 6 15.54 -10.58 21.82
C LYS A 6 14.71 -9.64 20.93
N GLU A 7 13.78 -8.96 21.60
CA GLU A 7 13.11 -7.70 21.24
C GLU A 7 11.78 -7.76 20.49
N ASP A 8 10.74 -7.35 21.22
CA ASP A 8 9.37 -7.03 20.82
C ASP A 8 9.31 -6.05 19.64
N TYR A 9 9.27 -6.58 18.43
CA TYR A 9 8.76 -5.87 17.27
C TYR A 9 7.58 -6.65 16.70
N GLN A 10 6.35 -6.21 16.96
CA GLN A 10 5.22 -6.61 16.14
C GLN A 10 5.29 -5.81 14.84
N GLU A 11 5.67 -6.50 13.78
CA GLU A 11 5.83 -6.00 12.42
C GLU A 11 4.46 -5.64 11.84
N VAL A 12 4.42 -4.82 10.78
CA VAL A 12 3.21 -4.52 9.97
C VAL A 12 2.71 -5.78 9.20
N PHE A 13 3.02 -6.98 9.72
CA PHE A 13 2.68 -8.29 9.19
C PHE A 13 2.57 -9.31 10.35
N ARG A 14 1.37 -9.90 10.51
CA ARG A 14 0.93 -11.03 11.37
C ARG A 14 0.53 -10.66 12.82
N SER A 15 -0.64 -11.07 13.35
CA SER A 15 -1.34 -12.37 13.21
C SER A 15 -2.87 -12.34 13.03
N ILE A 16 -3.51 -11.21 12.67
CA ILE A 16 -4.96 -11.18 12.38
C ILE A 16 -5.29 -10.26 11.18
N ARG A 17 -6.28 -10.66 10.37
CA ARG A 17 -6.91 -9.89 9.27
C ARG A 17 -7.10 -8.40 9.66
N GLY A 18 -6.72 -7.49 8.76
CA GLY A 18 -6.68 -6.04 9.04
C GLY A 18 -5.35 -5.53 9.60
N GLN A 19 -4.33 -6.38 9.68
CA GLN A 19 -2.93 -6.02 9.95
C GLN A 19 -2.01 -6.21 8.74
N PHE A 20 -2.51 -6.77 7.63
CA PHE A 20 -1.82 -6.73 6.33
C PHE A 20 -2.24 -5.46 5.59
N GLY A 21 -1.27 -4.77 4.99
CA GLY A 21 -1.52 -3.55 4.25
C GLY A 21 -2.13 -3.78 2.86
N ALA A 22 -2.23 -2.69 2.11
CA ALA A 22 -2.74 -2.64 0.74
C ALA A 22 -4.23 -3.01 0.57
N ASP A 23 -5.06 -2.78 1.59
CA ASP A 23 -6.51 -2.95 1.48
C ASP A 23 -7.21 -1.71 0.89
N GLN A 24 -7.14 -1.57 -0.43
CA GLN A 24 -7.85 -0.49 -1.13
C GLN A 24 -9.39 -0.60 -1.01
N GLY A 25 -9.93 -1.78 -0.67
CA GLY A 25 -11.37 -2.01 -0.56
C GLY A 25 -11.93 -1.64 0.81
N ARG A 26 -11.10 -1.60 1.86
CA ARG A 26 -11.52 -1.32 3.23
C ARG A 26 -12.36 -0.05 3.38
N PRO A 27 -12.00 1.10 2.78
CA PRO A 27 -12.79 2.32 2.94
C PRO A 27 -14.23 2.16 2.44
N LEU A 28 -14.40 1.59 1.24
CA LEU A 28 -15.73 1.36 0.66
C LEU A 28 -16.53 0.32 1.47
N ALA A 29 -15.87 -0.71 2.01
CA ALA A 29 -16.53 -1.69 2.87
C ALA A 29 -17.06 -1.03 4.16
N ILE A 30 -16.23 -0.22 4.83
CA ILE A 30 -16.65 0.55 6.01
C ILE A 30 -17.87 1.43 5.71
N TRP A 31 -17.89 2.09 4.55
CA TRP A 31 -19.01 2.94 4.14
C TRP A 31 -20.33 2.15 3.94
N LYS A 32 -20.24 0.91 3.46
CA LYS A 32 -21.39 0.03 3.21
C LYS A 32 -21.91 -0.67 4.47
N ASP A 33 -21.06 -0.95 5.44
CA ASP A 33 -21.37 -1.84 6.57
C ASP A 33 -22.23 -1.21 7.69
N ASN A 34 -22.91 -0.07 7.46
CA ASN A 34 -23.73 0.65 8.46
C ASN A 34 -23.06 0.90 9.84
N HIS A 35 -21.73 0.80 9.92
CA HIS A 35 -20.96 1.14 11.12
C HIS A 35 -20.90 2.67 11.28
N SER A 36 -21.93 3.25 11.91
CA SER A 36 -22.13 4.71 12.02
C SER A 36 -20.87 5.47 12.45
N VAL A 37 -20.20 5.05 13.52
CA VAL A 37 -19.03 5.79 14.06
C VAL A 37 -17.85 5.84 13.08
N LEU A 38 -17.54 4.74 12.39
CA LEU A 38 -16.43 4.73 11.42
C LEU A 38 -16.80 5.47 10.15
N LYS A 39 -18.07 5.39 9.73
CA LYS A 39 -18.62 6.14 8.61
C LYS A 39 -18.53 7.64 8.85
N ASP A 40 -18.98 8.10 10.02
CA ASP A 40 -18.98 9.52 10.40
C ASP A 40 -17.56 10.08 10.46
N ARG A 41 -16.61 9.35 11.07
CA ARG A 41 -15.20 9.78 11.11
C ARG A 41 -14.59 9.88 9.71
N MET A 42 -14.91 8.93 8.85
CA MET A 42 -14.42 8.94 7.47
C MET A 42 -15.04 10.11 6.68
N ALA A 43 -16.34 10.39 6.87
CA ALA A 43 -17.00 11.56 6.29
C ALA A 43 -16.32 12.85 6.76
N THR A 44 -16.15 13.05 8.08
CA THR A 44 -15.48 14.24 8.64
C THR A 44 -14.07 14.41 8.08
N GLN A 45 -13.29 13.33 7.95
CA GLN A 45 -11.96 13.41 7.35
C GLN A 45 -12.04 13.85 5.89
N LEU A 46 -12.92 13.23 5.09
CA LEU A 46 -13.09 13.59 3.68
C LEU A 46 -13.56 15.03 3.51
N GLU A 47 -14.50 15.50 4.33
CA GLU A 47 -14.93 16.91 4.32
C GLU A 47 -13.77 17.86 4.67
N GLY A 48 -12.91 17.47 5.62
CA GLY A 48 -11.67 18.19 5.92
C GLY A 48 -10.71 18.25 4.73
N LEU A 49 -10.53 17.13 4.02
CA LEU A 49 -9.70 17.04 2.81
C LEU A 49 -10.25 17.90 1.67
N PHE A 50 -11.54 17.77 1.38
CA PHE A 50 -12.22 18.50 0.31
C PHE A 50 -12.55 19.96 0.67
N ARG A 51 -12.43 20.33 1.95
CA ARG A 51 -12.75 21.66 2.50
C ARG A 51 -14.20 22.10 2.22
N ARG A 52 -15.12 21.14 2.23
CA ARG A 52 -16.56 21.33 2.06
C ARG A 52 -17.32 20.12 2.57
N GLU A 53 -18.59 20.31 2.87
CA GLU A 53 -19.51 19.20 3.08
C GLU A 53 -19.64 18.36 1.81
N LEU A 54 -19.72 17.05 1.97
CA LEU A 54 -19.82 16.08 0.89
C LEU A 54 -21.14 15.31 1.01
N THR A 55 -21.81 15.06 -0.12
CA THR A 55 -22.97 14.18 -0.11
C THR A 55 -22.56 12.72 0.05
N GLU A 56 -23.49 11.85 0.47
CA GLU A 56 -23.22 10.42 0.56
C GLU A 56 -22.82 9.82 -0.79
N GLU A 57 -23.39 10.32 -1.89
CA GLU A 57 -23.04 9.91 -3.24
C GLU A 57 -21.62 10.30 -3.61
N GLU A 58 -21.18 11.51 -3.26
CA GLU A 58 -19.82 12.00 -3.53
C GLU A 58 -18.77 11.18 -2.77
N ILE A 59 -19.03 10.91 -1.48
CA ILE A 59 -18.16 10.05 -0.68
C ILE A 59 -18.12 8.65 -1.28
N ARG A 60 -19.29 8.05 -1.55
CA ARG A 60 -19.37 6.70 -2.14
C ARG A 60 -18.65 6.62 -3.49
N TYR A 61 -18.77 7.65 -4.33
CA TYR A 61 -18.07 7.74 -5.61
C TYR A 61 -16.55 7.73 -5.42
N PHE A 62 -16.03 8.62 -4.58
CA PHE A 62 -14.60 8.70 -4.27
C PHE A 62 -14.04 7.38 -3.72
N LEU A 63 -14.75 6.75 -2.77
CA LEU A 63 -14.35 5.46 -2.21
C LEU A 63 -14.41 4.31 -3.22
N THR A 64 -15.30 4.41 -4.21
CA THR A 64 -15.37 3.45 -5.33
C THR A 64 -14.18 3.59 -6.26
N GLU A 65 -13.74 4.83 -6.55
CA GLU A 65 -12.53 5.07 -7.34
C GLU A 65 -11.28 4.50 -6.65
N ILE A 66 -11.13 4.71 -5.33
CA ILE A 66 -10.04 4.09 -4.56
C ILE A 66 -10.12 2.57 -4.63
N HIS A 67 -11.32 2.00 -4.48
CA HIS A 67 -11.51 0.56 -4.54
C HIS A 67 -11.09 -0.03 -5.90
N GLN A 68 -11.37 0.66 -6.99
CA GLN A 68 -11.08 0.19 -8.35
C GLN A 68 -9.62 0.44 -8.77
N GLU A 69 -9.09 1.64 -8.50
CA GLU A 69 -7.81 2.11 -9.05
C GLU A 69 -6.71 2.31 -8.00
N GLY A 70 -7.03 2.17 -6.71
CA GLY A 70 -6.14 2.52 -5.59
C GLY A 70 -5.05 1.51 -5.26
N CYS A 71 -4.81 0.46 -6.04
CA CYS A 71 -3.86 -0.61 -5.68
C CYS A 71 -2.43 -0.13 -5.41
N GLY A 72 -1.92 0.77 -6.26
CA GLY A 72 -0.61 1.38 -6.07
C GLY A 72 -0.57 2.23 -4.79
N PHE A 73 -1.60 3.05 -4.58
CA PHE A 73 -1.73 3.90 -3.39
C PHE A 73 -1.80 3.08 -2.11
N ALA A 74 -2.55 1.99 -2.13
CA ALA A 74 -2.67 1.08 -1.01
C ALA A 74 -1.32 0.40 -0.68
N ALA A 75 -0.56 -0.04 -1.68
CA ALA A 75 0.78 -0.58 -1.48
C ALA A 75 1.76 0.47 -0.91
N ALA A 76 1.74 1.69 -1.44
CA ALA A 76 2.58 2.78 -0.96
C ALA A 76 2.20 3.27 0.44
N THR A 77 0.91 3.30 0.77
CA THR A 77 0.41 3.59 2.13
C THR A 77 1.05 2.65 3.15
N THR A 78 1.11 1.35 2.83
CA THR A 78 1.77 0.37 3.69
C THR A 78 3.28 0.62 3.81
N ILE A 79 3.97 1.01 2.73
CA ILE A 79 5.40 1.37 2.78
C ILE A 79 5.63 2.51 3.77
N ILE A 80 4.77 3.53 3.74
CA ILE A 80 4.82 4.66 4.68
C ILE A 80 4.64 4.14 6.11
N LEU A 81 3.58 3.39 6.37
CA LEU A 81 3.28 2.89 7.72
C LEU A 81 4.42 2.01 8.26
N GLN A 82 4.98 1.13 7.42
CA GLN A 82 6.11 0.29 7.82
C GLN A 82 7.37 1.11 8.12
N LYS A 83 7.59 2.22 7.42
CA LYS A 83 8.71 3.13 7.71
C LYS A 83 8.60 3.76 9.10
N TYR A 84 7.37 3.99 9.56
CA TYR A 84 7.08 4.61 10.86
C TYR A 84 6.71 3.61 11.96
N ALA A 85 6.68 2.30 11.69
CA ALA A 85 6.23 1.29 12.66
C ALA A 85 7.01 1.33 13.99
N LYS A 86 8.30 1.68 13.95
CA LYS A 86 9.15 1.83 15.15
C LYS A 86 9.14 3.24 15.74
N GLN A 87 8.51 4.20 15.05
CA GLN A 87 8.45 5.62 15.44
C GLN A 87 7.03 6.21 15.26
N PRO A 88 5.97 5.65 15.89
CA PRO A 88 4.60 6.14 15.73
C PRO A 88 4.39 7.62 16.09
N ALA A 89 5.16 8.15 17.04
CA ALA A 89 5.08 9.57 17.41
C ALA A 89 5.54 10.50 16.27
N LEU A 90 6.59 10.11 15.53
CA LEU A 90 7.03 10.89 14.37
C LEU A 90 6.02 10.85 13.23
N TYR A 91 5.28 9.76 13.10
CA TYR A 91 4.19 9.68 12.13
C TYR A 91 3.09 10.68 12.44
N GLU A 92 2.66 10.77 13.70
CA GLU A 92 1.60 11.69 14.09
C GLU A 92 2.01 13.15 13.88
N ILE A 93 3.27 13.49 14.18
CA ILE A 93 3.84 14.81 13.86
C ILE A 93 3.84 15.06 12.35
N ALA A 94 4.23 14.06 11.55
CA ALA A 94 4.36 14.21 10.10
C ALA A 94 2.99 14.37 9.41
N TYR A 95 2.01 13.52 9.76
CA TYR A 95 0.73 13.39 9.03
C TYR A 95 -0.45 14.06 9.72
N GLY A 96 -0.32 14.46 11.00
CA GLY A 96 -1.39 15.15 11.72
C GLY A 96 -2.53 14.25 12.19
N PHE A 97 -2.38 12.92 12.13
CA PHE A 97 -3.29 11.96 12.71
C PHE A 97 -2.54 10.76 13.29
N ALA A 98 -3.15 10.11 14.28
CA ALA A 98 -2.52 9.03 15.04
C ALA A 98 -2.16 7.83 14.15
N PHE A 99 -1.00 7.23 14.40
CA PHE A 99 -0.58 5.99 13.73
C PHE A 99 -1.49 4.81 14.09
N TYR A 100 -1.95 4.77 15.34
CA TYR A 100 -2.86 3.75 15.84
C TYR A 100 -4.24 4.35 16.14
N LYS A 101 -5.29 3.67 15.70
CA LYS A 101 -6.67 3.86 16.14
C LYS A 101 -7.13 2.69 16.99
N GLU A 102 -8.23 2.89 17.71
CA GLU A 102 -9.04 1.89 18.44
C GLU A 102 -8.41 0.50 18.62
N ARG A 103 -8.09 0.14 19.86
CA ARG A 103 -7.44 -1.14 20.20
C ARG A 103 -6.06 -1.30 19.53
N GLN A 104 -5.34 -0.19 19.33
CA GLN A 104 -3.98 -0.15 18.79
C GLN A 104 -3.84 -0.74 17.37
N ARG A 105 -4.88 -0.60 16.54
CA ARG A 105 -4.84 -0.99 15.13
C ARG A 105 -4.21 0.13 14.30
N VAL A 106 -3.35 -0.22 13.36
CA VAL A 106 -2.73 0.75 12.45
C VAL A 106 -3.80 1.45 11.62
N ASP A 107 -3.74 2.78 11.56
CA ASP A 107 -4.71 3.61 10.84
C ASP A 107 -4.41 3.71 9.35
N PHE A 108 -4.57 2.59 8.66
CA PHE A 108 -4.35 2.51 7.22
C PHE A 108 -5.32 3.38 6.41
N VAL A 109 -6.59 3.42 6.82
CA VAL A 109 -7.65 4.08 6.06
C VAL A 109 -7.41 5.58 5.98
N SER A 110 -7.10 6.26 7.09
CA SER A 110 -6.89 7.70 7.04
C SER A 110 -5.72 8.10 6.17
N LEU A 111 -4.61 7.35 6.23
CA LEU A 111 -3.47 7.61 5.36
C LEU A 111 -3.78 7.35 3.89
N LEU A 112 -4.49 6.26 3.59
CA LEU A 112 -4.88 5.97 2.21
C LEU A 112 -5.76 7.08 1.64
N LEU A 113 -6.75 7.57 2.39
CA LEU A 113 -7.65 8.63 1.93
C LEU A 113 -6.90 9.94 1.69
N ASP A 114 -6.05 10.36 2.63
CA ASP A 114 -5.24 11.58 2.49
C ASP A 114 -4.24 11.46 1.33
N PHE A 115 -3.50 10.35 1.26
CA PHE A 115 -2.51 10.12 0.20
C PHE A 115 -3.17 10.01 -1.18
N TYR A 116 -4.30 9.31 -1.28
CA TYR A 116 -5.05 9.22 -2.53
C TYR A 116 -5.62 10.59 -2.90
N TYR A 117 -6.30 11.30 -2.00
CA TYR A 117 -6.82 12.64 -2.32
C TYR A 117 -5.74 13.62 -2.79
N THR A 118 -4.60 13.67 -2.08
CA THR A 118 -3.55 14.64 -2.36
C THR A 118 -2.75 14.33 -3.63
N GLN A 119 -2.57 13.04 -3.98
CA GLN A 119 -1.73 12.66 -5.12
C GLN A 119 -2.52 12.06 -6.30
N ASN A 120 -3.71 11.50 -6.06
CA ASN A 120 -4.67 11.05 -7.08
C ASN A 120 -5.61 12.19 -7.47
N ASN A 121 -5.05 13.28 -8.01
CA ASN A 121 -5.75 14.30 -8.77
C ASN A 121 -4.73 15.38 -9.14
N TRP A 122 -4.06 15.18 -10.27
CA TRP A 122 -3.15 16.14 -10.90
C TRP A 122 -3.86 17.41 -11.39
N HIS A 123 -4.60 18.12 -10.53
CA HIS A 123 -5.19 19.41 -10.86
C HIS A 123 -4.16 20.54 -11.00
N HIS A 124 -2.86 20.32 -10.72
CA HIS A 124 -1.92 21.46 -10.60
C HIS A 124 -0.53 21.38 -11.27
N LEU A 125 -0.19 20.40 -12.12
CA LEU A 125 1.08 20.47 -12.88
C LEU A 125 1.03 19.93 -14.32
N PRO A 126 1.66 20.61 -15.30
CA PRO A 126 1.71 20.18 -16.70
C PRO A 126 2.76 19.08 -16.87
N HIS A 127 2.35 17.84 -16.67
CA HIS A 127 3.19 16.66 -16.84
C HIS A 127 3.47 16.29 -18.30
N THR A 128 3.07 17.15 -19.22
CA THR A 128 3.54 17.20 -20.60
C THR A 128 4.86 17.96 -20.75
N SER A 129 5.37 18.65 -19.71
CA SER A 129 6.60 19.43 -19.88
C SER A 129 7.79 18.52 -20.22
N LEU A 130 8.37 18.79 -21.40
CA LEU A 130 9.51 18.06 -21.96
C LEU A 130 10.67 17.96 -20.96
N ARG A 131 10.87 19.00 -20.13
CA ARG A 131 11.89 19.02 -19.06
C ARG A 131 11.71 17.93 -18.00
N PHE A 132 10.47 17.58 -17.61
CA PHE A 132 10.23 16.52 -16.64
C PHE A 132 10.53 15.15 -17.26
N LYS A 133 10.06 14.90 -18.48
CA LYS A 133 10.35 13.67 -19.23
C LYS A 133 11.85 13.50 -19.49
N LEU A 134 12.58 14.60 -19.73
CA LEU A 134 14.04 14.61 -19.90
C LEU A 134 14.80 14.30 -18.60
N ARG A 135 14.36 14.82 -17.45
CA ARG A 135 15.00 14.53 -16.15
C ARG A 135 14.67 13.15 -15.60
N HIS A 136 13.55 12.58 -16.02
CA HIS A 136 13.04 11.30 -15.50
C HIS A 136 12.54 10.38 -16.62
N PRO A 137 13.45 9.91 -17.51
CA PRO A 137 13.07 9.02 -18.61
C PRO A 137 12.43 7.73 -18.07
N GLY A 138 11.27 7.36 -18.65
CA GLY A 138 10.54 6.13 -18.31
C GLY A 138 9.48 6.26 -17.19
N ILE A 139 9.34 7.42 -16.55
CA ILE A 139 8.28 7.67 -15.55
C ILE A 139 6.97 8.01 -16.29
N ARG A 140 5.94 7.17 -16.12
CA ARG A 140 4.59 7.40 -16.67
C ARG A 140 3.77 8.28 -15.70
N ALA A 141 2.77 8.99 -16.22
CA ALA A 141 1.79 9.65 -15.34
C ALA A 141 1.15 8.60 -14.42
N GLY A 142 1.02 8.90 -13.12
CA GLY A 142 0.57 7.92 -12.13
C GLY A 142 1.64 6.94 -11.63
N ASP A 143 2.94 7.19 -11.86
CA ASP A 143 4.00 6.37 -11.24
C ASP A 143 4.00 6.53 -9.72
N ILE A 144 3.55 5.48 -9.03
CA ILE A 144 3.38 5.47 -7.58
C ILE A 144 4.65 5.87 -6.80
N ARG A 145 5.84 5.63 -7.36
CA ARG A 145 7.10 6.03 -6.71
C ARG A 145 7.22 7.53 -6.57
N MET A 146 6.79 8.26 -7.59
CA MET A 146 6.85 9.72 -7.58
C MET A 146 5.82 10.30 -6.63
N ASN A 147 4.60 9.73 -6.61
CA ASN A 147 3.57 10.11 -5.66
C ASN A 147 4.06 9.84 -4.22
N LEU A 148 4.58 8.64 -3.95
CA LEU A 148 5.14 8.28 -2.65
C LEU A 148 6.29 9.21 -2.25
N TYR A 149 7.26 9.43 -3.13
CA TYR A 149 8.40 10.30 -2.85
C TYR A 149 7.98 11.75 -2.56
N ARG A 150 7.09 12.32 -3.37
CA ARG A 150 6.61 13.70 -3.18
C ARG A 150 5.86 13.85 -1.88
N TYR A 151 4.84 13.03 -1.69
CA TYR A 151 4.01 13.03 -0.50
C TYR A 151 4.85 12.88 0.76
N THR A 152 5.71 11.86 0.83
CA THR A 152 6.54 11.64 2.03
C THR A 152 7.61 12.71 2.23
N LYS A 153 8.13 13.33 1.16
CA LYS A 153 9.04 14.48 1.25
C LYS A 153 8.34 15.72 1.83
N GLU A 154 7.10 16.00 1.42
CA GLU A 154 6.29 17.09 1.97
C GLU A 154 6.02 16.88 3.46
N HIS A 155 5.95 15.62 3.90
CA HIS A 155 5.78 15.21 5.29
C HIS A 155 7.12 14.96 6.02
N GLY A 156 8.23 15.54 5.52
CA GLY A 156 9.52 15.60 6.21
C GLY A 156 10.46 14.41 6.02
N LEU A 157 10.03 13.29 5.42
CA LEU A 157 10.88 12.12 5.20
C LEU A 157 10.67 11.51 3.81
N ALA A 158 11.53 11.86 2.86
CA ALA A 158 11.43 11.33 1.50
C ALA A 158 11.72 9.82 1.40
N ILE A 159 10.73 9.03 0.98
CA ILE A 159 10.89 7.61 0.66
C ILE A 159 11.17 7.46 -0.85
N LYS A 160 12.28 6.82 -1.23
CA LYS A 160 12.70 6.66 -2.63
C LYS A 160 12.70 5.20 -3.06
N GLY A 161 11.84 4.86 -4.02
CA GLY A 161 11.85 3.55 -4.67
C GLY A 161 12.94 3.44 -5.74
N LYS A 162 13.69 2.33 -5.74
CA LYS A 162 14.67 1.99 -6.78
C LYS A 162 14.15 0.86 -7.64
N TRP A 163 14.32 0.99 -8.96
CA TRP A 163 14.08 -0.10 -9.90
C TRP A 163 14.96 -1.30 -9.56
N LEU A 164 14.36 -2.48 -9.53
CA LEU A 164 15.09 -3.74 -9.63
C LEU A 164 15.05 -4.19 -11.09
N SER A 165 15.89 -3.60 -11.93
CA SER A 165 15.99 -3.99 -13.35
C SER A 165 16.47 -5.45 -13.45
N TRP A 166 15.73 -6.27 -14.19
CA TRP A 166 16.01 -7.71 -14.36
C TRP A 166 16.11 -8.44 -13.01
N PRO A 167 15.03 -8.47 -12.21
CA PRO A 167 15.05 -9.11 -10.91
C PRO A 167 15.05 -10.62 -11.11
N SER A 168 16.19 -11.26 -10.80
CA SER A 168 16.19 -12.71 -10.60
C SER A 168 15.51 -13.02 -9.26
N ARG A 169 14.93 -14.22 -9.15
CA ARG A 169 14.36 -14.73 -7.89
C ARG A 169 15.34 -14.55 -6.71
N HIS A 170 16.61 -14.89 -6.91
CA HIS A 170 17.65 -14.71 -5.91
C HIS A 170 17.85 -13.24 -5.48
N ARG A 171 17.82 -12.29 -6.41
CA ARG A 171 17.93 -10.85 -6.08
C ARG A 171 16.75 -10.35 -5.27
N LEU A 172 15.53 -10.80 -5.58
CA LEU A 172 14.32 -10.46 -4.83
C LEU A 172 14.40 -11.02 -3.41
N ILE A 173 14.72 -12.31 -3.27
CA ILE A 173 14.90 -12.96 -1.96
C ILE A 173 15.96 -12.23 -1.13
N LYS A 174 17.12 -11.91 -1.73
CA LYS A 174 18.19 -11.16 -1.05
C LYS A 174 17.71 -9.77 -0.60
N ALA A 175 16.93 -9.08 -1.41
CA ALA A 175 16.37 -7.78 -1.05
C ALA A 175 15.38 -7.90 0.12
N LEU A 176 14.44 -8.85 0.07
CA LEU A 176 13.50 -9.11 1.16
C LEU A 176 14.23 -9.44 2.47
N ARG A 177 15.20 -10.36 2.43
CA ARG A 177 16.01 -10.73 3.60
C ARG A 177 16.85 -9.58 4.16
N SER A 178 17.13 -8.55 3.37
CA SER A 178 17.79 -7.33 3.85
C SER A 178 16.83 -6.32 4.50
N GLY A 179 15.56 -6.71 4.69
CA GLY A 179 14.52 -5.86 5.28
C GLY A 179 13.93 -4.85 4.29
N LYS A 180 14.15 -5.01 2.97
CA LYS A 180 13.57 -4.12 1.97
C LYS A 180 12.13 -4.51 1.69
N ILE A 181 11.30 -3.50 1.50
CA ILE A 181 9.93 -3.66 1.03
C ILE A 181 9.97 -3.61 -0.49
N ILE A 182 9.30 -4.55 -1.14
CA ILE A 182 9.26 -4.61 -2.60
C ILE A 182 7.82 -4.48 -3.07
N THR A 183 7.53 -3.53 -3.95
CA THR A 183 6.26 -3.52 -4.69
C THR A 183 6.45 -4.21 -6.03
N MET A 184 5.49 -5.03 -6.42
CA MET A 184 5.41 -5.64 -7.74
C MET A 184 4.12 -5.22 -8.43
N THR A 185 4.23 -4.66 -9.63
CA THR A 185 3.08 -4.38 -10.48
C THR A 185 3.13 -5.30 -11.69
N SER A 186 2.10 -6.13 -11.85
CA SER A 186 1.91 -6.99 -13.04
C SER A 186 1.16 -6.21 -14.10
N TYR A 187 1.70 -6.16 -15.32
CA TYR A 187 1.06 -5.54 -16.48
C TYR A 187 0.68 -6.60 -17.50
N LEU A 188 -0.60 -6.66 -17.87
CA LEU A 188 -1.10 -7.47 -18.99
C LEU A 188 -0.87 -8.99 -18.83
N THR A 189 -0.43 -9.43 -17.64
CA THR A 189 -0.22 -10.85 -17.33
C THR A 189 -1.10 -11.30 -16.19
N LYS A 190 -1.66 -12.51 -16.36
CA LYS A 190 -2.38 -13.21 -15.30
C LYS A 190 -1.45 -13.44 -14.12
N MET A 191 -1.77 -12.81 -13.00
CA MET A 191 -1.19 -13.08 -11.69
C MET A 191 -2.16 -13.96 -10.92
N GLN A 192 -1.65 -15.06 -10.39
CA GLN A 192 -2.38 -15.96 -9.51
C GLN A 192 -1.88 -15.78 -8.08
N LEU A 193 -2.77 -15.29 -7.22
CA LEU A 193 -2.52 -15.14 -5.80
C LEU A 193 -3.20 -16.30 -5.08
N MET A 194 -2.40 -17.11 -4.41
CA MET A 194 -2.87 -18.28 -3.71
C MET A 194 -3.17 -17.94 -2.25
N ALA A 195 -4.42 -18.11 -1.85
CA ALA A 195 -4.75 -18.11 -0.43
C ALA A 195 -4.14 -19.36 0.23
N PRO A 196 -3.57 -19.24 1.44
CA PRO A 196 -3.20 -20.38 2.27
C PRO A 196 -4.39 -21.31 2.56
N GLU A 197 -4.15 -22.57 2.88
CA GLU A 197 -5.23 -23.53 3.15
C GLU A 197 -6.02 -23.20 4.42
N GLU A 198 -5.39 -22.56 5.40
CA GLU A 198 -5.97 -22.29 6.73
C GLU A 198 -6.79 -20.98 6.80
N VAL A 199 -6.94 -20.24 5.71
CA VAL A 199 -7.61 -18.94 5.70
C VAL A 199 -8.98 -18.99 5.04
N SER A 200 -9.85 -18.03 5.39
CA SER A 200 -11.23 -17.97 4.90
C SER A 200 -11.41 -17.23 3.57
N TYR A 201 -10.35 -16.68 2.97
CA TYR A 201 -10.42 -15.91 1.72
C TYR A 201 -9.96 -16.72 0.52
N HIS A 202 -10.47 -16.37 -0.67
CA HIS A 202 -10.29 -17.16 -1.88
C HIS A 202 -9.00 -16.82 -2.64
N HIS A 203 -8.51 -17.77 -3.44
CA HIS A 203 -7.52 -17.53 -4.49
C HIS A 203 -8.01 -16.42 -5.44
N GLN A 204 -7.06 -15.65 -5.99
CA GLN A 204 -7.37 -14.52 -6.86
C GLN A 204 -6.61 -14.62 -8.18
N GLN A 205 -7.32 -14.37 -9.28
CA GLN A 205 -6.72 -14.32 -10.62
C GLN A 205 -6.97 -12.93 -11.22
N ILE A 206 -5.89 -12.21 -11.54
CA ILE A 206 -5.94 -10.79 -11.87
C ILE A 206 -5.04 -10.49 -13.07
N ASN A 207 -5.45 -9.58 -13.95
CA ASN A 207 -4.68 -9.21 -15.15
C ASN A 207 -3.79 -7.97 -14.95
N PHE A 208 -4.16 -7.09 -14.02
CA PHE A 208 -3.41 -5.90 -13.67
C PHE A 208 -3.61 -5.65 -12.17
N HIS A 209 -2.51 -5.60 -11.41
CA HIS A 209 -2.57 -5.29 -9.99
C HIS A 209 -1.18 -4.97 -9.44
N THR A 210 -1.15 -4.15 -8.39
CA THR A 210 0.05 -3.89 -7.60
C THR A 210 -0.06 -4.58 -6.25
N VAL A 211 0.94 -5.38 -5.92
CA VAL A 211 1.05 -6.09 -4.64
C VAL A 211 2.36 -5.74 -3.96
N MET A 212 2.46 -6.00 -2.66
CA MET A 212 3.72 -5.94 -1.93
C MET A 212 4.28 -7.33 -1.73
N LEU A 213 5.53 -7.56 -2.11
CA LEU A 213 6.27 -8.75 -1.70
C LEU A 213 6.81 -8.50 -0.30
N VAL A 214 6.44 -9.37 0.63
CA VAL A 214 6.75 -9.22 2.05
C VAL A 214 7.70 -10.29 2.55
N ASP A 215 7.69 -11.48 1.93
CA ASP A 215 8.55 -12.58 2.32
C ASP A 215 8.72 -13.60 1.18
N PHE A 216 9.50 -14.64 1.44
CA PHE A 216 9.66 -15.79 0.57
C PHE A 216 9.56 -17.08 1.40
N ASN A 217 8.55 -17.90 1.09
CA ASN A 217 8.32 -19.17 1.76
C ASN A 217 9.28 -20.22 1.18
N GLU A 218 10.23 -20.67 1.99
CA GLU A 218 11.22 -21.69 1.61
C GLU A 218 10.61 -23.09 1.43
N VAL A 219 9.48 -23.38 2.09
CA VAL A 219 8.81 -24.69 2.00
C VAL A 219 8.06 -24.78 0.68
N THR A 220 7.22 -23.79 0.38
CA THR A 220 6.43 -23.76 -0.85
C THR A 220 7.21 -23.23 -2.05
N GLN A 221 8.41 -22.67 -1.81
CA GLN A 221 9.25 -22.07 -2.82
C GLN A 221 8.57 -20.86 -3.54
N ARG A 222 7.68 -20.15 -2.84
CA ARG A 222 6.86 -19.05 -3.38
C ARG A 222 7.09 -17.72 -2.65
N PHE A 223 6.84 -16.62 -3.35
CA PHE A 223 6.85 -15.29 -2.72
C PHE A 223 5.56 -15.06 -1.96
N VAL A 224 5.67 -14.54 -0.73
CA VAL A 224 4.52 -14.10 0.06
C VAL A 224 4.24 -12.64 -0.29
N VAL A 225 2.98 -12.32 -0.53
CA VAL A 225 2.54 -10.97 -0.88
C VAL A 225 1.41 -10.46 0.00
N SER A 226 1.33 -9.15 0.18
CA SER A 226 0.20 -8.43 0.80
C SER A 226 -0.65 -7.78 -0.28
N SER A 227 -1.97 -8.00 -0.20
CA SER A 227 -2.96 -7.43 -1.10
C SER A 227 -4.34 -7.48 -0.44
N TRP A 228 -5.18 -6.45 -0.64
CA TRP A 228 -6.56 -6.43 -0.11
C TRP A 228 -6.70 -6.70 1.39
N GLY A 229 -5.68 -6.34 2.19
CA GLY A 229 -5.72 -6.56 3.63
C GLY A 229 -5.46 -7.99 4.08
N ASP A 230 -5.04 -8.84 3.15
CA ASP A 230 -4.75 -10.26 3.33
C ASP A 230 -3.36 -10.61 2.77
N TYR A 231 -2.88 -11.81 3.08
CA TYR A 231 -1.63 -12.34 2.53
C TYR A 231 -1.88 -13.48 1.55
N TYR A 232 -1.07 -13.54 0.50
CA TYR A 232 -1.15 -14.58 -0.51
C TYR A 232 0.23 -15.12 -0.81
N GLU A 233 0.30 -16.28 -1.45
CA GLU A 233 1.50 -16.75 -2.12
C GLU A 233 1.38 -16.56 -3.63
N LEU A 234 2.44 -16.09 -4.27
CA LEU A 234 2.52 -16.07 -5.72
C LEU A 234 2.89 -17.47 -6.23
N GLU A 235 2.02 -18.06 -7.05
CA GLU A 235 2.31 -19.34 -7.72
C GLU A 235 3.65 -19.26 -8.47
N ARG A 236 3.85 -18.17 -9.21
CA ARG A 236 5.09 -17.79 -9.91
C ARG A 236 5.17 -16.29 -10.12
N LEU A 237 6.37 -15.76 -10.39
CA LEU A 237 6.52 -14.37 -10.79
C LEU A 237 5.91 -14.13 -12.19
N PRO A 238 5.04 -13.14 -12.39
CA PRO A 238 4.49 -12.84 -13.70
C PRO A 238 5.57 -12.27 -14.64
N SER A 239 5.59 -12.73 -15.89
CA SER A 239 6.64 -12.41 -16.87
C SER A 239 6.77 -10.92 -17.20
N PHE A 240 5.67 -10.16 -17.11
CA PHE A 240 5.64 -8.73 -17.39
C PHE A 240 5.33 -7.95 -16.11
N SER A 241 6.28 -8.00 -15.17
CA SER A 241 6.17 -7.30 -13.90
C SER A 241 7.27 -6.26 -13.71
N THR A 242 6.94 -5.16 -13.06
CA THR A 242 7.93 -4.19 -12.57
C THR A 242 8.09 -4.36 -11.07
N PHE A 243 9.33 -4.15 -10.60
CA PHE A 243 9.68 -4.34 -9.19
C PHE A 243 10.42 -3.11 -8.69
N PHE A 244 9.99 -2.63 -7.53
CA PHE A 244 10.59 -1.49 -6.86
C PHE A 244 10.92 -1.84 -5.42
N ALA A 245 12.16 -1.58 -5.01
CA ALA A 245 12.59 -1.74 -3.64
C ALA A 245 12.70 -0.39 -2.95
N TYR A 246 12.24 -0.33 -1.69
CA TYR A 246 12.24 0.85 -0.83
C TYR A 246 13.11 0.61 0.41
#